data_AF-D1YLT2-F1
#
_entry.id   AF-D1YLT2-F1
#
_cell.length_a   1.000
_cell.length_b   1.000
_cell.length_c   1.000
_cell.angle_alpha   90.00
_cell.angle_beta   90.00
_cell.angle_gamma   90.00
#
_symmetry.space_group_name_H-M   'P 1'
#
loop_
_entity.id
_entity.type
_entity.pdbx_description
1 polymer ?
#
loop_
_entity_poly.entity_id
_entity_poly.type
_entity_poly.pdbx_seq_one_letter_code
_entity_poly.pdbx_strand_id
1 'polypeptide(L)'
;MIKLIATDMDGTWLKENKTYDKELFEKEFQIMQDRDIKFVVASGNQYENIFSRFPNYNRKMYFIAENGALVAHGQEILKIADLSDEDYALMLKIVSSLPYQAVVAGVTSAYVRKSDGEKFAQEMTKFFNKIQVVDNFKEIDDRIFKVSLNVPAEIMPIILAELRSLYSQIDFVAGASTSIDMQTKGMNKAVGLEYLGKKLGIKSSEMIAFGDSGNDEAMLKYVGTSFATATALPEAKKAANQIIGSSEDSSVQKKILELLS
;
A
#
# COMPACT_ATOMS: atom_id res chain seq x y z
N MET A 1 3.25 26.32 2.41
CA MET A 1 4.41 25.73 3.12
C MET A 1 4.15 24.24 3.18
N ILE A 2 5.17 23.40 2.98
CA ILE A 2 5.02 21.94 3.04
C ILE A 2 4.77 21.52 4.50
N LYS A 3 3.82 20.62 4.72
CA LYS A 3 3.46 20.10 6.05
C LYS A 3 3.44 18.57 6.11
N LEU A 4 3.34 17.90 4.97
CA LEU A 4 3.32 16.45 4.88
C LEU A 4 4.01 15.97 3.60
N ILE A 5 4.84 14.93 3.73
CA ILE A 5 5.47 14.25 2.61
C ILE A 5 5.09 12.77 2.68
N ALA A 6 4.46 12.28 1.62
CA ALA A 6 4.07 10.89 1.46
C ALA A 6 4.91 10.21 0.39
N THR A 7 5.26 8.95 0.59
CA THR A 7 5.97 8.16 -0.41
C THR A 7 5.43 6.75 -0.48
N ASP A 8 5.29 6.24 -1.69
CA ASP A 8 5.24 4.80 -1.91
C ASP A 8 6.60 4.14 -1.61
N MET A 9 6.58 2.82 -1.42
CA MET A 9 7.74 2.00 -1.09
C MET A 9 8.42 1.39 -2.31
N ASP A 10 7.80 0.39 -2.95
CA ASP A 10 8.45 -0.45 -3.96
C ASP A 10 8.53 0.29 -5.31
N GLY A 11 9.72 0.45 -5.88
CA GLY A 11 9.89 1.22 -7.14
C GLY A 11 9.88 2.74 -6.95
N THR A 12 9.60 3.19 -5.72
CA THR A 12 9.61 4.61 -5.33
C THR A 12 10.70 4.90 -4.29
N TRP A 13 10.46 4.58 -3.01
CA TRP A 13 11.41 4.80 -1.92
C TRP A 13 12.56 3.78 -1.93
N LEU A 14 12.21 2.53 -2.25
CA LEU A 14 13.11 1.38 -2.26
C LEU A 14 13.69 1.15 -3.64
N LYS A 15 14.96 0.78 -3.65
CA LYS A 15 15.67 0.17 -4.78
C LYS A 15 15.16 -1.24 -5.05
N GLU A 16 15.52 -1.81 -6.19
CA GLU A 16 15.17 -3.18 -6.59
C GLU A 16 15.58 -4.21 -5.52
N ASN A 17 16.76 -4.03 -4.93
CA ASN A 17 17.28 -4.87 -3.84
C ASN A 17 16.60 -4.62 -2.46
N LYS A 18 15.49 -3.86 -2.43
CA LYS A 18 14.70 -3.51 -1.24
C LYS A 18 15.46 -2.71 -0.17
N THR A 19 16.48 -1.95 -0.57
CA THR A 19 17.21 -1.00 0.29
C THR A 19 16.90 0.45 -0.07
N TYR A 20 17.34 1.38 0.77
CA TYR A 20 17.29 2.83 0.52
C TYR A 20 18.49 3.51 1.20
N ASP A 21 18.76 4.76 0.83
CA ASP A 21 19.84 5.54 1.44
C ASP A 21 19.46 6.00 2.85
N LYS A 22 20.01 5.30 3.87
CA LYS A 22 19.70 5.56 5.27
C LYS A 22 20.30 6.86 5.79
N GLU A 23 21.47 7.26 5.28
CA GLU A 23 22.15 8.48 5.72
C GLU A 23 21.43 9.73 5.20
N LEU A 24 20.96 9.69 3.95
CA LEU A 24 20.12 10.76 3.41
C LEU A 24 18.79 10.83 4.15
N PHE A 25 18.13 9.69 4.37
CA PHE A 25 16.87 9.67 5.09
C PHE A 25 17.00 10.22 6.52
N GLU A 26 18.07 9.88 7.24
CA GLU A 26 18.30 10.41 8.59
C GLU A 26 18.37 11.94 8.61
N LYS A 27 19.08 12.54 7.64
CA LYS A 27 19.17 14.00 7.50
C LYS A 27 17.82 14.63 7.18
N GLU A 28 17.12 14.09 6.20
CA GLU A 28 15.80 14.56 5.78
C GLU A 28 14.79 14.45 6.93
N PHE A 29 14.77 13.32 7.61
CA PHE A 29 13.87 13.06 8.72
C PHE A 29 14.13 14.01 9.89
N GLN A 30 15.38 14.29 10.21
CA GLN A 30 15.70 15.28 11.25
C GLN A 30 15.18 16.68 10.87
N ILE A 31 15.39 17.13 9.63
CA ILE A 31 14.87 18.42 9.16
C ILE A 31 13.33 18.45 9.19
N MET A 32 12.68 17.36 8.79
CA MET A 32 11.23 17.25 8.85
C MET A 32 10.71 17.37 10.29
N GLN A 33 11.38 16.72 11.25
CA GLN A 33 11.04 16.80 12.66
C GLN A 33 11.19 18.23 13.21
N ASP A 34 12.29 18.90 12.89
CA ASP A 34 12.55 20.28 13.35
C ASP A 34 11.54 21.30 12.81
N ARG A 35 10.97 21.01 11.62
CA ARG A 35 9.99 21.86 10.93
C ARG A 35 8.54 21.41 11.09
N ASP A 36 8.31 20.38 11.90
CA ASP A 36 7.00 19.75 12.11
C ASP A 36 6.32 19.24 10.83
N ILE A 37 7.12 18.76 9.88
CA ILE A 37 6.66 18.14 8.63
C ILE A 37 6.45 16.64 8.86
N LYS A 38 5.27 16.13 8.51
CA LYS A 38 4.94 14.70 8.73
C LYS A 38 5.48 13.87 7.58
N PHE A 39 6.18 12.79 7.91
CA PHE A 39 6.60 11.80 6.93
C PHE A 39 5.65 10.60 6.96
N VAL A 40 5.10 10.26 5.78
CA VAL A 40 4.08 9.22 5.60
C VAL A 40 4.60 8.17 4.62
N VAL A 41 4.55 6.91 5.01
CA VAL A 41 4.72 5.79 4.07
C VAL A 41 3.33 5.32 3.62
N ALA A 42 3.07 5.29 2.32
CA ALA A 42 1.79 4.89 1.75
C ALA A 42 1.95 3.71 0.80
N SER A 43 1.47 2.52 1.17
CA SER A 43 1.72 1.27 0.44
C SER A 43 0.51 0.34 0.41
N GLY A 44 0.49 -0.56 -0.58
CA GLY A 44 -0.44 -1.70 -0.61
C GLY A 44 -0.03 -2.87 0.29
N ASN A 45 1.17 -2.80 0.87
CA ASN A 45 1.71 -3.81 1.78
C ASN A 45 1.09 -3.74 3.18
N GLN A 46 1.25 -4.83 3.93
CA GLN A 46 0.90 -4.89 5.35
C GLN A 46 1.63 -3.84 6.18
N TYR A 47 0.93 -3.34 7.20
CA TYR A 47 1.44 -2.37 8.15
C TYR A 47 2.74 -2.83 8.81
N GLU A 48 2.81 -4.07 9.30
CA GLU A 48 3.98 -4.61 9.98
C GLU A 48 5.20 -4.66 9.05
N ASN A 49 4.98 -4.96 7.76
CA ASN A 49 6.04 -5.00 6.77
C ASN A 49 6.67 -3.61 6.63
N ILE A 50 5.86 -2.58 6.35
CA ILE A 50 6.36 -1.21 6.15
C ILE A 50 6.86 -0.57 7.45
N PHE A 51 6.26 -0.90 8.59
CA PHE A 51 6.71 -0.44 9.91
C PHE A 51 8.11 -0.97 10.25
N SER A 52 8.39 -2.24 9.93
CA SER A 52 9.68 -2.88 10.20
C SER A 52 10.84 -2.31 9.36
N ARG A 53 10.56 -1.65 8.22
CA ARG A 53 11.57 -1.06 7.33
C ARG A 53 12.28 0.17 7.91
N PHE A 54 11.71 0.77 8.96
CA PHE A 54 12.20 2.00 9.57
C PHE A 54 12.42 1.83 11.10
N PRO A 55 13.21 0.86 11.57
CA PRO A 55 13.24 0.45 12.98
C PRO A 55 13.59 1.57 13.97
N ASN A 56 14.38 2.56 13.54
CA ASN A 56 14.81 3.68 14.38
C ASN A 56 13.86 4.90 14.34
N TYR A 57 12.94 4.94 13.37
CA TYR A 57 12.14 6.14 13.05
C TYR A 57 10.63 5.88 13.08
N ASN A 58 10.21 4.62 12.92
CA ASN A 58 8.83 4.21 12.70
C ASN A 58 7.85 4.78 13.75
N ARG A 59 8.24 4.88 15.03
CA ARG A 59 7.39 5.43 16.10
C ARG A 59 6.97 6.89 15.90
N LYS A 60 7.68 7.65 15.07
CA LYS A 60 7.41 9.06 14.76
C LYS A 60 6.79 9.25 13.36
N MET A 61 6.70 8.18 12.59
CA MET A 61 6.19 8.19 11.21
C MET A 61 4.70 7.87 11.17
N TYR A 62 4.07 8.28 10.08
CA TYR A 62 2.72 7.89 9.73
C TYR A 62 2.75 6.79 8.67
N PHE A 63 1.78 5.89 8.73
CA PHE A 63 1.67 4.77 7.81
C PHE A 63 0.26 4.70 7.25
N ILE A 64 0.17 4.54 5.94
CA ILE A 64 -1.03 4.20 5.20
C ILE A 64 -0.73 2.83 4.58
N ALA A 65 -1.26 1.78 5.19
CA ALA A 65 -1.08 0.40 4.74
C ALA A 65 -2.34 -0.08 4.01
N GLU A 66 -2.23 -1.23 3.33
CA GLU A 66 -3.35 -1.89 2.65
C GLU A 66 -4.15 -0.94 1.75
N ASN A 67 -3.43 -0.13 0.96
CA ASN A 67 -4.03 0.87 0.06
C ASN A 67 -5.00 1.83 0.77
N GLY A 68 -4.74 2.21 2.02
CA GLY A 68 -5.61 3.14 2.76
C GLY A 68 -6.56 2.48 3.76
N ALA A 69 -6.67 1.15 3.74
CA ALA A 69 -7.54 0.43 4.67
C ALA A 69 -7.04 0.49 6.13
N LEU A 70 -5.73 0.70 6.35
CA LEU A 70 -5.19 0.95 7.69
C LEU A 70 -4.36 2.23 7.69
N VAL A 71 -4.64 3.12 8.64
CA VAL A 71 -3.84 4.32 8.91
C VAL A 71 -3.34 4.29 10.34
N ALA A 72 -2.04 4.51 10.53
CA ALA A 72 -1.38 4.49 11.83
C ALA A 72 -0.38 5.64 12.01
N HIS A 73 -0.07 5.97 13.26
CA HIS A 73 1.04 6.84 13.67
C HIS A 73 1.90 6.08 14.68
N GLY A 74 3.14 5.77 14.32
CA GLY A 74 3.92 4.82 15.07
C GLY A 74 3.15 3.50 15.22
N GLN A 75 2.92 3.07 16.46
CA GLN A 75 2.16 1.87 16.82
C GLN A 75 0.66 2.13 17.07
N GLU A 76 0.24 3.40 17.07
CA GLU A 76 -1.15 3.77 17.27
C GLU A 76 -1.92 3.62 15.96
N ILE A 77 -2.89 2.69 15.94
CA ILE A 77 -3.83 2.57 14.82
C ILE A 77 -4.83 3.73 14.92
N LEU A 78 -4.83 4.59 13.90
CA LEU A 78 -5.70 5.77 13.83
C LEU A 78 -7.00 5.48 13.09
N LYS A 79 -7.00 4.56 12.12
CA LYS A 79 -8.18 4.15 11.35
C LYS A 79 -7.99 2.75 10.80
N ILE A 80 -9.06 1.98 10.85
CA ILE A 80 -9.24 0.74 10.08
C ILE A 80 -10.53 0.90 9.27
N ALA A 81 -10.45 0.59 7.98
CA ALA A 81 -11.57 0.43 7.08
C ALA A 81 -11.54 -1.02 6.57
N ASP A 82 -12.19 -1.89 7.34
CA ASP A 82 -12.41 -3.30 7.05
C ASP A 82 -13.60 -3.50 6.09
N LEU A 83 -13.65 -4.69 5.50
CA LEU A 83 -14.72 -5.14 4.62
C LEU A 83 -16.04 -5.21 5.39
N SER A 84 -17.14 -4.86 4.73
CA SER A 84 -18.47 -5.22 5.21
C SER A 84 -18.67 -6.73 5.11
N ASP A 85 -19.59 -7.28 5.91
CA ASP A 85 -19.97 -8.70 5.82
C ASP A 85 -20.46 -9.07 4.40
N GLU A 86 -21.14 -8.12 3.74
CA GLU A 86 -21.67 -8.27 2.38
C GLU A 86 -20.55 -8.35 1.34
N ASP A 87 -19.58 -7.44 1.40
CA ASP A 87 -18.41 -7.44 0.51
C ASP A 87 -17.56 -8.68 0.75
N TYR A 88 -17.33 -9.04 2.01
CA TYR A 88 -16.53 -10.21 2.34
C TYR A 88 -17.20 -11.50 1.84
N ALA A 89 -18.51 -11.66 2.08
CA ALA A 89 -19.25 -12.81 1.56
C ALA A 89 -19.21 -12.88 0.02
N LEU A 90 -19.28 -11.75 -0.67
CA LEU A 90 -19.14 -11.70 -2.12
C LEU A 90 -17.73 -12.09 -2.58
N MET A 91 -16.68 -11.58 -1.93
CA MET A 91 -15.29 -11.96 -2.24
C MET A 91 -15.06 -13.46 -2.03
N LEU A 92 -15.60 -14.05 -0.97
CA LEU A 92 -15.51 -15.50 -0.74
C LEU A 92 -16.26 -16.31 -1.81
N LYS A 93 -17.37 -15.78 -2.33
CA LYS A 93 -18.07 -16.39 -3.48
C LYS A 93 -17.21 -16.35 -4.74
N ILE A 94 -16.53 -15.23 -5.02
CA ILE A 94 -15.60 -15.09 -6.15
C ILE A 94 -14.45 -16.09 -6.01
N VAL A 95 -13.79 -16.14 -4.85
CA VAL A 95 -12.72 -17.11 -4.56
C VAL A 95 -13.17 -18.54 -4.81
N SER A 96 -14.38 -18.90 -4.36
CA SER A 96 -14.90 -20.26 -4.54
C SER A 96 -15.27 -20.60 -5.99
N SER A 97 -15.42 -19.59 -6.85
CA SER A 97 -15.77 -19.74 -8.27
C SER A 97 -14.57 -19.86 -9.20
N LEU A 98 -13.36 -19.62 -8.68
CA LEU A 98 -12.13 -19.61 -9.45
C LEU A 98 -11.15 -20.69 -8.97
N PRO A 99 -10.33 -21.28 -9.86
CA PRO A 99 -9.38 -22.33 -9.50
C PRO A 99 -8.07 -21.78 -8.92
N TYR A 100 -8.13 -20.66 -8.18
CA TYR A 100 -6.96 -19.98 -7.65
C TYR A 100 -6.94 -20.02 -6.12
N GLN A 101 -5.75 -20.15 -5.57
CA GLN A 101 -5.52 -20.02 -4.14
C GLN A 101 -5.73 -18.57 -3.72
N ALA A 102 -6.09 -18.35 -2.46
CA ALA A 102 -6.32 -17.01 -1.95
C ALA A 102 -5.67 -16.80 -0.58
N VAL A 103 -5.41 -15.53 -0.28
CA VAL A 103 -5.03 -15.07 1.05
C VAL A 103 -6.06 -14.06 1.51
N VAL A 104 -6.55 -14.22 2.74
CA VAL A 104 -7.37 -13.20 3.41
C VAL A 104 -6.44 -12.42 4.33
N ALA A 105 -6.39 -11.10 4.20
CA ALA A 105 -5.54 -10.24 5.05
C ALA A 105 -6.41 -9.47 6.04
N GLY A 106 -6.17 -9.68 7.33
CA GLY A 106 -6.82 -8.95 8.42
C GLY A 106 -5.81 -8.22 9.32
N VAL A 107 -6.33 -7.53 10.33
CA VAL A 107 -5.54 -6.76 11.31
C VAL A 107 -4.59 -7.67 12.09
N THR A 108 -5.02 -8.89 12.41
CA THR A 108 -4.30 -9.79 13.32
C THR A 108 -3.32 -10.69 12.58
N SER A 109 -3.71 -11.18 11.40
CA SER A 109 -2.91 -12.10 10.59
C SER A 109 -3.29 -12.05 9.12
N ALA A 110 -2.43 -12.60 8.27
CA ALA A 110 -2.90 -13.17 7.00
C ALA A 110 -3.41 -14.61 7.23
N TYR A 111 -4.35 -15.05 6.40
CA TYR A 111 -5.00 -16.35 6.51
C TYR A 111 -4.97 -17.08 5.17
N VAL A 112 -4.61 -18.36 5.21
CA VAL A 112 -4.63 -19.26 4.06
C VAL A 112 -5.49 -20.47 4.38
N ARG A 113 -6.20 -21.04 3.39
CA ARG A 113 -6.97 -22.27 3.65
C ARG A 113 -6.03 -23.47 3.64
N LYS A 114 -6.30 -24.42 4.53
CA LYS A 114 -5.64 -25.72 4.56
C LYS A 114 -5.74 -26.45 3.21
N SER A 115 -6.88 -26.33 2.53
CA SER A 115 -7.11 -26.90 1.20
C SER A 115 -6.25 -26.30 0.09
N ASP A 116 -5.72 -25.09 0.29
CA ASP A 116 -4.82 -24.44 -0.67
C ASP A 116 -3.39 -25.03 -0.60
N GLY A 117 -3.09 -25.85 0.42
CA GLY A 117 -1.88 -26.68 0.51
C GLY A 117 -0.71 -26.04 1.27
N GLU A 118 0.09 -26.89 1.93
CA GLU A 118 1.18 -26.45 2.81
C GLU A 118 2.28 -25.67 2.06
N LYS A 119 2.57 -26.04 0.81
CA LYS A 119 3.56 -25.33 -0.01
C LYS A 119 3.17 -23.88 -0.23
N PHE A 120 1.89 -23.63 -0.52
CA PHE A 120 1.37 -22.27 -0.69
C PHE A 120 1.46 -21.48 0.61
N ALA A 121 1.05 -22.08 1.74
CA ALA A 121 1.19 -21.46 3.05
C ALA A 121 2.65 -21.07 3.37
N GLN A 122 3.62 -21.93 3.04
CA GLN A 122 5.05 -21.65 3.20
C GLN A 122 5.55 -20.54 2.26
N GLU A 123 5.05 -20.48 1.03
CA GLU A 123 5.43 -19.40 0.11
C GLU A 123 4.93 -18.04 0.60
N MET A 124 3.72 -18.00 1.17
CA MET A 124 3.13 -16.78 1.70
C MET A 124 3.93 -16.18 2.86
N THR A 125 4.72 -16.96 3.61
CA THR A 125 5.54 -16.42 4.73
C THR A 125 6.63 -15.47 4.25
N LYS A 126 6.91 -15.42 2.95
CA LYS A 126 7.84 -14.45 2.34
C LYS A 126 7.23 -13.05 2.24
N PHE A 127 5.90 -12.95 2.24
CA PHE A 127 5.16 -11.70 2.05
C PHE A 127 4.49 -11.23 3.35
N PHE A 128 4.07 -12.16 4.19
CA PHE A 128 3.33 -11.88 5.42
C PHE A 128 4.14 -12.26 6.66
N ASN A 129 4.20 -11.34 7.64
CA ASN A 129 4.92 -11.58 8.89
C ASN A 129 4.22 -12.61 9.79
N LYS A 130 2.89 -12.70 9.69
CA LYS A 130 2.05 -13.66 10.43
C LYS A 130 1.08 -14.32 9.47
N ILE A 131 1.03 -15.65 9.53
CA ILE A 131 0.09 -16.46 8.75
C ILE A 131 -0.58 -17.45 9.68
N GLN A 132 -1.90 -17.58 9.55
CA GLN A 132 -2.69 -18.63 10.17
C GLN A 132 -3.30 -19.51 9.07
N VAL A 133 -3.19 -20.82 9.26
CA VAL A 133 -3.86 -21.79 8.38
C VAL A 133 -5.24 -22.06 8.98
N VAL A 134 -6.28 -21.85 8.19
CA VAL A 134 -7.68 -22.06 8.59
C VAL A 134 -8.32 -23.15 7.74
N ASP A 135 -9.33 -23.84 8.27
CA ASP A 135 -10.10 -24.79 7.46
C ASP A 135 -11.01 -24.06 6.46
N ASN A 136 -11.55 -22.90 6.84
CA ASN A 136 -12.47 -22.12 6.05
C ASN A 136 -12.32 -20.61 6.36
N PHE A 137 -12.42 -19.77 5.33
CA PHE A 137 -12.34 -18.32 5.49
C PHE A 137 -13.56 -17.71 6.21
N LYS A 138 -14.73 -18.35 6.18
CA LYS A 138 -15.94 -17.80 6.84
C LYS A 138 -15.88 -17.76 8.37
N GLU A 139 -14.93 -18.47 8.96
CA GLU A 139 -14.81 -18.64 10.42
C GLU A 139 -13.68 -17.77 11.00
N ILE A 140 -13.11 -16.85 10.19
CA ILE A 140 -12.09 -15.93 10.67
C ILE A 140 -12.74 -14.87 11.55
N ASP A 141 -12.33 -14.82 12.82
CA ASP A 141 -12.62 -13.75 13.76
C ASP A 141 -11.50 -12.69 13.72
N ASP A 142 -11.53 -11.86 12.69
CA ASP A 142 -10.60 -10.73 12.49
C ASP A 142 -11.27 -9.65 11.63
N ARG A 143 -10.71 -8.44 11.66
CA ARG A 143 -11.14 -7.34 10.80
C ARG A 143 -10.39 -7.41 9.48
N ILE A 144 -11.09 -7.81 8.43
CA ILE A 144 -10.48 -8.11 7.13
C ILE A 144 -10.38 -6.85 6.27
N PHE A 145 -9.23 -6.59 5.66
CA PHE A 145 -9.04 -5.46 4.74
C PHE A 145 -9.26 -5.85 3.28
N LYS A 146 -8.75 -7.03 2.90
CA LYS A 146 -8.71 -7.48 1.51
C LYS A 146 -8.64 -9.00 1.39
N VAL A 147 -8.95 -9.46 0.19
CA VAL A 147 -8.77 -10.85 -0.22
C VAL A 147 -7.95 -10.87 -1.51
N SER A 148 -6.81 -11.56 -1.51
CA SER A 148 -5.87 -11.61 -2.62
C SER A 148 -5.94 -12.96 -3.32
N LEU A 149 -6.21 -12.98 -4.63
CA LEU A 149 -6.12 -14.18 -5.47
C LEU A 149 -4.70 -14.35 -5.99
N ASN A 150 -4.15 -15.57 -5.91
CA ASN A 150 -2.88 -15.92 -6.54
C ASN A 150 -3.13 -16.41 -7.97
N VAL A 151 -2.90 -15.54 -8.96
CA VAL A 151 -3.19 -15.75 -10.38
C VAL A 151 -1.89 -15.74 -11.18
N PRO A 152 -1.66 -16.73 -12.09
CA PRO A 152 -0.49 -16.72 -12.96
C PRO A 152 -0.34 -15.42 -13.75
N ALA A 153 0.89 -14.90 -13.82
CA ALA A 153 1.17 -13.58 -14.38
C ALA A 153 0.71 -13.44 -15.84
N GLU A 154 0.76 -14.52 -16.61
CA GLU A 154 0.42 -14.55 -18.03
C GLU A 154 -1.07 -14.29 -18.28
N ILE A 155 -1.93 -14.71 -17.36
CA ILE A 155 -3.39 -14.60 -17.49
C ILE A 155 -3.99 -13.54 -16.57
N MET A 156 -3.21 -13.04 -15.61
CA MET A 156 -3.66 -12.04 -14.63
C MET A 156 -4.33 -10.82 -15.28
N PRO A 157 -3.83 -10.21 -16.37
CA PRO A 157 -4.50 -9.07 -16.99
C PRO A 157 -5.90 -9.39 -17.52
N ILE A 158 -6.11 -10.61 -18.02
CA ILE A 158 -7.40 -11.08 -18.55
C ILE A 158 -8.38 -11.28 -17.39
N ILE A 159 -7.98 -12.01 -16.35
CA ILE A 159 -8.80 -12.27 -15.17
C ILE A 159 -9.15 -10.95 -14.45
N LEU A 160 -8.19 -10.04 -14.32
CA LEU A 160 -8.42 -8.73 -13.71
C LEU A 160 -9.46 -7.91 -14.48
N ALA A 161 -9.38 -7.89 -15.81
CA ALA A 161 -10.35 -7.19 -16.65
C ALA A 161 -11.75 -7.80 -16.55
N GLU A 162 -11.85 -9.13 -16.54
CA GLU A 162 -13.11 -9.86 -16.37
C GLU A 162 -13.75 -9.56 -15.01
N LEU A 163 -12.98 -9.68 -13.92
CA LEU A 163 -13.46 -9.40 -12.56
C LEU A 163 -13.98 -7.97 -12.41
N ARG A 164 -13.25 -6.98 -12.94
CA ARG A 164 -13.68 -5.57 -12.94
C ARG A 164 -14.97 -5.34 -13.72
N SER A 165 -15.19 -6.09 -14.80
CA SER A 165 -16.41 -6.01 -15.61
C SER A 165 -17.62 -6.60 -14.87
N LEU A 166 -17.42 -7.73 -14.19
CA LEU A 166 -18.50 -8.47 -13.52
C LEU A 166 -18.90 -7.88 -12.16
N TYR A 167 -17.95 -7.30 -11.43
CA TYR A 167 -18.14 -6.95 -10.02
C TYR A 167 -17.85 -5.48 -9.74
N SER A 168 -18.71 -4.59 -10.23
CA SER A 168 -18.54 -3.14 -10.03
C SER A 168 -18.66 -2.64 -8.58
N GLN A 169 -19.09 -3.51 -7.65
CA GLN A 169 -19.22 -3.20 -6.21
C GLN A 169 -17.93 -3.36 -5.41
N ILE A 170 -16.91 -4.02 -5.97
CA ILE A 170 -15.61 -4.27 -5.34
C ILE A 170 -14.52 -3.71 -6.25
N ASP A 171 -13.45 -3.18 -5.67
CA ASP A 171 -12.28 -2.80 -6.45
C ASP A 171 -11.29 -3.96 -6.56
N PHE A 172 -10.73 -4.12 -7.77
CA PHE A 172 -9.69 -5.10 -8.06
C PHE A 172 -8.42 -4.35 -8.47
N VAL A 173 -7.33 -4.60 -7.76
CA VAL A 173 -6.03 -3.98 -7.98
C VAL A 173 -4.99 -5.04 -8.29
N ALA A 174 -4.14 -4.79 -9.28
CA ALA A 174 -2.96 -5.62 -9.48
C ALA A 174 -2.00 -5.39 -8.30
N GLY A 175 -1.75 -6.44 -7.51
CA GLY A 175 -0.83 -6.40 -6.37
C GLY A 175 0.61 -6.68 -6.80
N ALA A 176 1.27 -7.59 -6.07
CA ALA A 176 2.50 -8.23 -6.52
C ALA A 176 2.31 -8.99 -7.85
N SER A 177 3.40 -9.42 -8.48
CA SER A 177 3.46 -9.95 -9.86
C SER A 177 2.48 -11.08 -10.22
N THR A 178 1.92 -11.79 -9.24
CA THR A 178 0.95 -12.88 -9.44
C THR A 178 -0.30 -12.72 -8.57
N SER A 179 -0.65 -11.49 -8.19
CA SER A 179 -1.77 -11.25 -7.26
C SER A 179 -2.79 -10.24 -7.76
N ILE A 180 -4.06 -10.58 -7.55
CA ILE A 180 -5.19 -9.67 -7.72
C ILE A 180 -5.80 -9.42 -6.34
N ASP A 181 -5.69 -8.19 -5.85
CA ASP A 181 -6.24 -7.77 -4.58
C ASP A 181 -7.69 -7.31 -4.77
N MET A 182 -8.62 -7.95 -4.05
CA MET A 182 -10.00 -7.52 -3.89
C MET A 182 -10.13 -6.69 -2.62
N GLN A 183 -10.64 -5.47 -2.72
CA GLN A 183 -10.75 -4.52 -1.62
C GLN A 183 -12.03 -3.71 -1.71
N THR A 184 -12.39 -3.01 -0.63
CA THR A 184 -13.55 -2.11 -0.60
C THR A 184 -13.49 -1.12 -1.77
N LYS A 185 -14.62 -0.93 -2.45
CA LYS A 185 -14.72 0.01 -3.57
C LYS A 185 -14.32 1.42 -3.17
N GLY A 186 -13.50 2.06 -4.01
CA GLY A 186 -12.95 3.39 -3.80
C GLY A 186 -11.79 3.43 -2.81
N MET A 187 -11.39 2.31 -2.19
CA MET A 187 -10.24 2.29 -1.29
C MET A 187 -8.94 2.50 -2.07
N ASN A 188 -8.12 3.46 -1.66
CA ASN A 188 -6.81 3.73 -2.25
C ASN A 188 -5.96 4.60 -1.30
N LYS A 189 -4.67 4.76 -1.63
CA LYS A 189 -3.71 5.53 -0.81
C LYS A 189 -4.16 6.99 -0.56
N ALA A 190 -4.89 7.61 -1.49
CA ALA A 190 -5.41 8.96 -1.32
C ALA A 190 -6.49 9.04 -0.22
N VAL A 191 -7.32 8.00 -0.05
CA VAL A 191 -8.31 7.93 1.03
C VAL A 191 -7.62 7.98 2.40
N GLY A 192 -6.48 7.28 2.53
CA GLY A 192 -5.65 7.34 3.73
C GLY A 192 -5.07 8.74 3.98
N LEU A 193 -4.56 9.39 2.92
CA LEU A 193 -4.01 10.75 3.01
C LEU A 193 -5.07 11.80 3.30
N GLU A 194 -6.27 11.65 2.75
CA GLU A 194 -7.39 12.52 3.04
C GLU A 194 -7.80 12.45 4.51
N TYR A 195 -7.86 11.22 5.05
CA TYR A 195 -8.11 11.02 6.48
C TYR A 195 -7.02 11.69 7.34
N LEU A 196 -5.74 11.48 7.02
CA LEU A 196 -4.64 12.12 7.75
C LEU A 196 -4.68 13.64 7.65
N GLY A 197 -4.93 14.19 6.46
CA GLY A 197 -5.06 15.63 6.24
C GLY A 197 -6.15 16.24 7.11
N LYS A 198 -7.34 15.63 7.14
CA LYS A 198 -8.45 16.06 8.00
C LYS A 198 -8.10 15.97 9.48
N LYS A 199 -7.50 14.85 9.93
CA LYS A 199 -7.12 14.62 11.33
C LYS A 199 -6.04 15.60 11.82
N LEU A 200 -5.11 15.99 10.95
CA LEU A 200 -3.98 16.84 11.28
C LEU A 200 -4.18 18.32 10.91
N GLY A 201 -5.29 18.67 10.26
CA GLY A 201 -5.55 20.03 9.78
C GLY A 201 -4.63 20.44 8.61
N ILE A 202 -4.15 19.49 7.81
CA ILE A 202 -3.25 19.71 6.67
C ILE A 202 -4.04 19.64 5.37
N LYS A 203 -3.97 20.69 4.55
CA LYS A 203 -4.63 20.71 3.24
C LYS A 203 -3.81 19.93 2.22
N SER A 204 -4.46 19.36 1.20
CA SER A 204 -3.75 18.67 0.12
C SER A 204 -2.71 19.55 -0.59
N SER A 205 -2.97 20.86 -0.70
CA SER A 205 -2.02 21.86 -1.24
C SER A 205 -0.72 22.01 -0.44
N GLU A 206 -0.66 21.47 0.79
CA GLU A 206 0.50 21.47 1.68
C GLU A 206 1.18 20.10 1.74
N MET A 207 0.72 19.15 0.93
CA MET A 207 1.22 17.78 0.85
C MET A 207 2.07 17.58 -0.41
N ILE A 208 3.09 16.74 -0.26
CA ILE A 208 3.85 16.16 -1.38
C ILE A 208 3.64 14.65 -1.41
N ALA A 209 3.59 14.06 -2.60
CA ALA A 209 3.60 12.60 -2.78
C ALA A 209 4.59 12.12 -3.84
N PHE A 210 5.17 10.94 -3.61
CA PHE A 210 6.02 10.21 -4.54
C PHE A 210 5.41 8.83 -4.82
N GLY A 211 5.45 8.38 -6.07
CA GLY A 211 4.91 7.07 -6.48
C GLY A 211 5.45 6.59 -7.83
N ASP A 212 5.13 5.36 -8.20
CA ASP A 212 5.63 4.72 -9.43
C ASP A 212 4.58 3.94 -10.22
N SER A 213 3.46 3.56 -9.61
CA SER A 213 2.55 2.56 -10.19
C SER A 213 1.08 2.97 -10.14
N GLY A 214 0.20 2.15 -10.72
CA GLY A 214 -1.22 2.49 -10.87
C GLY A 214 -1.96 2.71 -9.55
N ASN A 215 -1.55 2.05 -8.45
CA ASN A 215 -2.16 2.27 -7.13
C ASN A 215 -1.74 3.59 -6.47
N ASP A 216 -0.76 4.31 -7.04
CA ASP A 216 -0.35 5.66 -6.62
C ASP A 216 -1.13 6.77 -7.31
N GLU A 217 -1.77 6.48 -8.45
CA GLU A 217 -2.41 7.49 -9.30
C GLU A 217 -3.34 8.43 -8.50
N ALA A 218 -4.20 7.86 -7.66
CA ALA A 218 -5.13 8.64 -6.84
C ALA A 218 -4.39 9.54 -5.85
N MET A 219 -3.33 9.04 -5.20
CA MET A 219 -2.52 9.80 -4.24
C MET A 219 -1.78 10.95 -4.94
N LEU A 220 -1.16 10.67 -6.10
CA LEU A 220 -0.40 11.65 -6.88
C LEU A 220 -1.29 12.79 -7.40
N LYS A 221 -2.55 12.50 -7.75
CA LYS A 221 -3.55 13.51 -8.14
C LYS A 221 -4.12 14.29 -6.95
N TYR A 222 -4.17 13.68 -5.78
CA TYR A 222 -4.79 14.26 -4.61
C TYR A 222 -3.96 15.39 -4.00
N VAL A 223 -2.64 15.23 -3.92
CA VAL A 223 -1.73 16.19 -3.29
C VAL A 223 -1.43 17.41 -4.19
N GLY A 224 -0.98 18.51 -3.58
CA GLY A 224 -0.66 19.75 -4.29
C GLY A 224 0.64 19.69 -5.10
N THR A 225 1.56 18.79 -4.76
CA THR A 225 2.79 18.57 -5.54
C THR A 225 3.12 17.08 -5.55
N SER A 226 3.25 16.49 -6.72
CA SER A 226 3.52 15.06 -6.86
C SER A 226 4.64 14.74 -7.85
N PHE A 227 5.34 13.65 -7.57
CA PHE A 227 6.48 13.18 -8.35
C PHE A 227 6.33 11.71 -8.70
N ALA A 228 6.62 11.36 -9.96
CA ALA A 228 6.78 9.99 -10.40
C ALA A 228 8.27 9.67 -10.61
N THR A 229 8.73 8.47 -10.26
CA THR A 229 10.12 8.03 -10.54
C THR A 229 10.34 7.80 -12.04
N ALA A 230 11.59 7.79 -12.49
CA ALA A 230 11.93 7.60 -13.90
C ALA A 230 11.42 6.27 -14.47
N THR A 231 11.37 5.21 -13.65
CA THR A 231 10.89 3.87 -13.99
C THR A 231 9.39 3.69 -13.80
N ALA A 232 8.69 4.71 -13.32
CA ALA A 232 7.26 4.66 -13.08
C ALA A 232 6.45 4.27 -14.33
N LEU A 233 5.35 3.55 -14.10
CA LEU A 233 4.38 3.18 -15.11
C LEU A 233 3.70 4.43 -15.73
N PRO A 234 3.18 4.32 -16.97
CA PRO A 234 2.57 5.45 -17.67
C PRO A 234 1.47 6.16 -16.88
N GLU A 235 0.67 5.42 -16.12
CA GLU A 235 -0.43 5.93 -15.31
C GLU A 235 0.08 6.87 -14.21
N ALA A 236 1.12 6.47 -13.48
CA ALA A 236 1.74 7.29 -12.43
C ALA A 236 2.43 8.53 -13.02
N LYS A 237 3.16 8.39 -14.13
CA LYS A 237 3.81 9.52 -14.81
C LYS A 237 2.81 10.58 -15.29
N LYS A 238 1.65 10.13 -15.80
CA LYS A 238 0.57 11.03 -16.23
C LYS A 238 -0.13 11.72 -15.06
N ALA A 239 -0.17 11.06 -13.90
CA ALA A 239 -0.79 11.57 -12.69
C ALA A 239 0.07 12.60 -11.94
N ALA A 240 1.40 12.42 -11.96
CA ALA A 240 2.33 13.26 -11.23
C ALA A 240 2.53 14.64 -11.88
N ASN A 241 2.84 15.66 -11.07
CA ASN A 241 3.19 16.98 -11.60
C ASN A 241 4.57 17.01 -12.27
N GLN A 242 5.51 16.19 -11.78
CA GLN A 242 6.88 16.13 -12.25
C GLN A 242 7.41 14.69 -12.27
N ILE A 243 8.41 14.44 -13.10
CA ILE A 243 9.14 13.18 -13.14
C ILE A 243 10.55 13.44 -12.58
N ILE A 244 11.00 12.56 -11.69
CA ILE A 244 12.35 12.60 -11.10
C ILE A 244 13.18 11.40 -11.58
N GLY A 245 14.41 11.29 -11.12
CA GLY A 245 15.29 10.16 -11.44
C GLY A 245 14.79 8.81 -10.91
N SER A 246 15.62 7.78 -11.06
CA SER A 246 15.31 6.42 -10.60
C SER A 246 15.38 6.29 -9.08
N SER A 247 14.62 5.35 -8.51
CA SER A 247 14.78 4.95 -7.10
C SER A 247 16.19 4.39 -6.83
N GLU A 248 16.83 3.77 -7.82
CA GLU A 248 18.22 3.28 -7.75
C GLU A 248 19.22 4.38 -7.36
N ASP A 249 18.98 5.59 -7.87
CA ASP A 249 19.79 6.78 -7.62
C ASP A 249 19.40 7.51 -6.33
N SER A 250 18.47 6.94 -5.53
CA SER A 250 17.91 7.59 -4.33
C SER A 250 17.27 8.94 -4.65
N SER A 251 16.59 9.01 -5.79
CA SER A 251 16.04 10.26 -6.34
C SER A 251 14.95 10.86 -5.45
N VAL A 252 14.15 10.03 -4.78
CA VAL A 252 13.12 10.49 -3.85
C VAL A 252 13.76 11.20 -2.67
N GLN A 253 14.76 10.57 -2.03
CA GLN A 253 15.51 11.14 -0.91
C GLN A 253 16.16 12.49 -1.32
N LYS A 254 16.95 12.47 -2.40
CA LYS A 254 17.58 13.68 -2.95
C LYS A 254 16.57 14.80 -3.21
N LYS A 255 15.38 14.47 -3.75
CA LYS A 255 14.34 15.46 -4.03
C LYS A 255 13.71 15.99 -2.75
N ILE A 256 13.48 15.15 -1.73
CA ILE A 256 13.01 15.61 -0.43
C ILE A 256 14.02 16.58 0.19
N LEU A 257 15.31 16.24 0.18
CA LEU A 257 16.34 17.12 0.71
C LEU A 257 16.40 18.48 -0.03
N GLU A 258 16.25 18.47 -1.36
CA GLU A 258 16.13 19.69 -2.17
C GLU A 258 14.92 20.52 -1.76
N LEU A 259 13.75 19.91 -1.56
CA LEU A 259 12.50 20.59 -1.18
C LEU A 259 12.50 21.09 0.28
N LEU A 260 13.33 20.50 1.12
CA LEU A 260 13.54 20.88 2.52
C LEU A 260 14.67 21.91 2.70
N SER A 261 15.48 22.18 1.68
CA SER A 261 16.53 23.20 1.75
C SER A 261 15.93 24.60 1.74
#